data_AF-A0A251VBG5-F1
#
_entry.id   AF-A0A251VBG5-F1
#
_cell.length_a   1.000
_cell.length_b   1.000
_cell.length_c   1.000
_cell.angle_alpha   90.00
_cell.angle_beta   90.00
_cell.angle_gamma   90.00
#
_symmetry.space_group_name_H-M   'P 1'
#
loop_
_entity.id
_entity.type
_entity.pdbx_description
1 polymer ?
#
loop_
_entity_poly.entity_id
_entity_poly.type
_entity_poly.pdbx_seq_one_letter_code
_entity_poly.pdbx_strand_id
1 'polypeptide(L)'
;MKLGVCLFELMSEALRLDANHLLDMGCADGLAVLGHYYPSCPQPELTIGTVAHTDNSFITILLQDHIGGLKIFYKNQWTDVPPIPGALVVNAGDFLQVSLHSLMISGKSRRNIKGYLKNISVYCGGFRKKKSAYTTEKIFYLHFTKKVEGYPEHPVNPLDPSLLMIVLITNDKFVSSQHKVVANKVGPRVSVASFFTMGVIETSKVYGPINELLSEDDPAMYRGTTLKEYVDYYRAKGLDGTSALLHFKI
;
A
#
# COMPACT_ATOMS: atom_id res chain seq x y z
N MET A 1 -10.88 -4.81 10.21
CA MET A 1 -9.54 -4.37 10.65
C MET A 1 -8.47 -5.46 10.68
N LYS A 2 -8.79 -6.73 11.02
CA LYS A 2 -7.81 -7.84 11.15
C LYS A 2 -6.73 -7.91 10.05
N LEU A 3 -7.11 -7.73 8.79
CA LEU A 3 -6.16 -7.76 7.67
C LEU A 3 -5.13 -6.62 7.73
N GLY A 4 -5.55 -5.38 8.01
CA GLY A 4 -4.62 -4.25 8.11
C GLY A 4 -3.68 -4.38 9.30
N VAL A 5 -4.18 -4.85 10.44
CA VAL A 5 -3.37 -5.15 11.63
C VAL A 5 -2.27 -6.16 11.26
N CYS A 6 -2.65 -7.28 10.65
CA CYS A 6 -1.69 -8.29 10.18
C CYS A 6 -0.66 -7.70 9.20
N LEU A 7 -1.09 -6.84 8.27
CA LEU A 7 -0.15 -6.21 7.34
C LEU A 7 0.85 -5.30 8.05
N PHE A 8 0.42 -4.51 9.04
CA PHE A 8 1.32 -3.66 9.82
C PHE A 8 2.33 -4.48 10.63
N GLU A 9 1.91 -5.58 11.25
CA GLU A 9 2.82 -6.46 11.99
C GLU A 9 3.93 -7.02 11.08
N LEU A 10 3.55 -7.50 9.89
CA LEU A 10 4.49 -8.03 8.91
C LEU A 10 5.42 -6.96 8.37
N MET A 11 4.93 -5.73 8.18
CA MET A 11 5.75 -4.59 7.77
C MET A 11 6.76 -4.23 8.85
N SER A 12 6.35 -4.18 10.12
CA SER A 12 7.24 -3.97 11.26
C SER A 12 8.35 -5.03 11.35
N GLU A 13 8.00 -6.31 11.24
CA GLU A 13 8.99 -7.39 11.22
C GLU A 13 9.94 -7.30 10.01
N ALA A 14 9.42 -6.92 8.83
CA ALA A 14 10.23 -6.72 7.64
C ALA A 14 11.29 -5.62 7.83
N LEU A 15 10.96 -4.62 8.65
CA LEU A 15 11.82 -3.51 9.05
C LEU A 15 12.74 -3.85 10.23
N ARG A 16 12.63 -5.07 10.80
CA ARG A 16 13.33 -5.53 12.02
C ARG A 16 12.98 -4.71 13.26
N LEU A 17 11.75 -4.21 13.31
CA LEU A 17 11.17 -3.58 14.49
C LEU A 17 10.40 -4.63 15.30
N ASP A 18 9.96 -4.26 16.50
CA ASP A 18 8.95 -5.04 17.21
C ASP A 18 7.71 -5.21 16.34
N ALA A 19 7.08 -6.39 16.33
CA ALA A 19 5.94 -6.68 15.48
C ALA A 19 4.78 -5.69 15.69
N ASN A 20 4.62 -5.15 16.90
CA ASN A 20 3.56 -4.17 17.18
C ASN A 20 3.98 -2.73 16.88
N HIS A 21 5.22 -2.45 16.46
CA HIS A 21 5.74 -1.09 16.37
C HIS A 21 4.85 -0.15 15.54
N LEU A 22 4.40 -0.55 14.35
CA LEU A 22 3.51 0.29 13.53
C LEU A 22 2.10 0.40 14.12
N LEU A 23 1.65 -0.61 14.88
CA LEU A 23 0.37 -0.53 15.61
C LEU A 23 0.46 0.44 16.78
N ASP A 24 1.55 0.41 17.54
CA ASP A 24 1.83 1.35 18.64
C ASP A 24 2.01 2.79 18.14
N MET A 25 2.48 2.92 16.89
CA MET A 25 2.45 4.19 16.16
C MET A 25 1.03 4.65 15.78
N GLY A 26 0.00 3.85 15.99
CA GLY A 26 -1.39 4.19 15.68
C GLY A 26 -1.76 4.03 14.20
N CYS A 27 -0.95 3.31 13.41
CA CYS A 27 -1.20 3.16 11.98
C CYS A 27 -2.54 2.45 11.68
N ALA A 28 -3.10 1.72 12.64
CA ALA A 28 -4.37 1.04 12.53
C ALA A 28 -5.54 1.75 13.24
N ASP A 29 -5.32 2.90 13.89
CA ASP A 29 -6.34 3.52 14.76
C ASP A 29 -7.53 4.09 13.98
N GLY A 30 -7.29 4.54 12.75
CA GLY A 30 -8.31 5.14 11.89
C GLY A 30 -8.51 4.35 10.60
N LEU A 31 -9.78 4.20 10.20
CA LEU A 31 -10.18 3.54 8.97
C LEU A 31 -11.27 4.36 8.26
N ALA A 32 -10.97 4.80 7.04
CA ALA A 32 -11.96 5.38 6.13
C ALA A 32 -12.23 4.41 4.98
N VAL A 33 -13.49 4.27 4.58
CA VAL A 33 -13.88 3.40 3.46
C VAL A 33 -14.61 4.24 2.42
N LEU A 34 -14.11 4.25 1.19
CA LEU A 34 -14.73 4.95 0.06
C LEU A 34 -15.11 3.95 -1.03
N GLY A 35 -16.35 4.04 -1.49
CA GLY A 35 -16.83 3.38 -2.70
C GLY A 35 -16.67 4.31 -3.89
N HIS A 36 -15.96 3.87 -4.91
CA HIS A 36 -15.79 4.61 -6.16
C HIS A 36 -16.63 3.96 -7.26
N TYR A 37 -17.40 4.77 -7.97
CA TYR A 37 -18.15 4.39 -9.17
C TYR A 37 -17.69 5.28 -10.33
N TYR A 38 -17.11 4.67 -11.36
CA TYR A 38 -16.65 5.35 -12.57
C TYR A 38 -17.54 4.91 -13.73
N PRO A 39 -18.45 5.77 -14.24
CA PRO A 39 -19.27 5.43 -15.40
C PRO A 39 -18.42 5.11 -16.63
N SER A 40 -19.00 4.34 -17.57
CA SER A 40 -18.42 4.20 -18.90
C SER A 40 -18.35 5.56 -19.61
N CYS A 41 -17.23 5.85 -20.27
CA CYS A 41 -16.99 7.10 -20.98
C CYS A 41 -16.89 6.85 -22.50
N PRO A 42 -17.63 7.58 -23.35
CA PRO A 42 -17.54 7.46 -24.80
C PRO A 42 -16.20 7.91 -25.38
N GLN A 43 -15.54 8.88 -24.73
CA GLN A 43 -14.27 9.49 -25.15
C GLN A 43 -13.24 9.41 -24.01
N PRO A 44 -12.82 8.19 -23.61
CA PRO A 44 -11.96 7.99 -22.43
C PRO A 44 -10.58 8.64 -22.55
N GLU A 45 -10.14 8.98 -23.76
CA GLU A 45 -8.90 9.70 -24.04
C GLU A 45 -8.95 11.19 -23.66
N LEU A 46 -10.16 11.77 -23.52
CA LEU A 46 -10.36 13.19 -23.21
C LEU A 46 -10.61 13.46 -21.72
N THR A 47 -10.63 12.41 -20.88
CA THR A 47 -10.92 12.55 -19.45
C THR A 47 -10.17 11.52 -18.61
N ILE A 48 -10.32 11.62 -17.30
CA ILE A 48 -9.71 10.73 -16.32
C ILE A 48 -10.77 10.35 -15.28
N GLY A 49 -10.72 9.11 -14.77
CA GLY A 49 -11.60 8.69 -13.69
C GLY A 49 -11.17 9.31 -12.36
N THR A 50 -9.91 9.14 -12.01
CA THR A 50 -9.27 9.82 -10.87
C THR A 50 -7.93 10.36 -11.32
N VAL A 51 -7.70 11.65 -11.06
CA VAL A 51 -6.43 12.34 -11.36
C VAL A 51 -5.26 11.69 -10.62
N ALA A 52 -4.04 11.93 -11.12
CA ALA A 52 -2.84 11.41 -10.49
C ALA A 52 -2.64 11.98 -9.07
N HIS A 53 -2.43 11.11 -8.09
CA HIS A 53 -2.21 11.50 -6.69
C HIS A 53 -1.46 10.43 -5.89
N THR A 54 -1.05 10.78 -4.68
CA THR A 54 -0.66 9.85 -3.63
C THR A 54 -1.72 9.84 -2.51
N ASP A 55 -1.80 8.74 -1.78
CA ASP A 55 -2.75 8.61 -0.67
C ASP A 55 -2.20 9.26 0.59
N ASN A 56 -3.05 9.94 1.34
CA ASN A 56 -2.77 10.45 2.69
C ASN A 56 -3.04 9.42 3.80
N SER A 57 -2.85 8.14 3.49
CA SER A 57 -3.00 7.02 4.42
C SER A 57 -1.63 6.49 4.87
N PHE A 58 -1.61 5.55 5.82
CA PHE A 58 -0.47 4.68 6.03
C PHE A 58 -0.46 3.58 4.96
N ILE A 59 -1.57 2.86 4.83
CA ILE A 59 -1.81 1.91 3.74
C ILE A 59 -3.24 2.05 3.24
N THR A 60 -3.43 1.75 1.96
CA THR A 60 -4.77 1.59 1.36
C THR A 60 -4.94 0.17 0.87
N ILE A 61 -6.05 -0.46 1.25
CA ILE A 61 -6.46 -1.78 0.74
C ILE A 61 -7.62 -1.57 -0.22
N LEU A 62 -7.41 -1.89 -1.50
CA LEU A 62 -8.33 -1.67 -2.60
C LEU A 62 -8.87 -3.00 -3.13
N LEU A 63 -10.19 -3.16 -3.06
CA LEU A 63 -10.93 -4.15 -3.83
C LEU A 63 -11.37 -3.49 -5.14
N GLN A 64 -11.01 -4.08 -6.28
CA GLN A 64 -11.42 -3.62 -7.60
C GLN A 64 -12.20 -4.71 -8.34
N ASP A 65 -13.10 -4.30 -9.22
CA ASP A 65 -13.78 -5.21 -10.13
C ASP A 65 -12.85 -5.71 -11.26
N HIS A 66 -13.43 -6.41 -12.23
CA HIS A 66 -12.72 -6.98 -13.37
C HIS A 66 -12.47 -5.98 -14.52
N ILE A 67 -12.94 -4.73 -14.43
CA ILE A 67 -12.82 -3.73 -15.51
C ILE A 67 -11.42 -3.11 -15.53
N GLY A 68 -10.80 -2.93 -14.36
CA GLY A 68 -9.43 -2.41 -14.25
C GLY A 68 -9.34 -0.90 -14.44
N GLY A 69 -8.26 -0.39 -15.04
CA GLY A 69 -8.03 1.05 -15.25
C GLY A 69 -7.21 1.76 -14.16
N LEU A 70 -6.83 1.06 -13.09
CA LEU A 70 -5.83 1.56 -12.15
C LEU A 70 -4.44 1.57 -12.80
N LYS A 71 -3.74 2.70 -12.71
CA LYS A 71 -2.35 2.86 -13.14
C LYS A 71 -1.50 3.43 -12.01
N ILE A 72 -0.25 2.99 -11.94
CA ILE A 72 0.77 3.50 -11.01
C ILE A 72 1.93 4.12 -11.78
N PHE A 73 2.57 5.14 -11.21
CA PHE A 73 3.76 5.76 -11.78
C PHE A 73 5.01 5.06 -11.23
N TYR A 74 5.81 4.45 -12.11
CA TYR A 74 6.98 3.68 -11.75
C TYR A 74 8.04 3.79 -12.84
N LYS A 75 9.32 4.00 -12.50
CA LYS A 75 10.43 4.18 -13.47
C LYS A 75 10.11 5.20 -14.57
N ASN A 76 9.54 6.34 -14.18
CA ASN A 76 9.13 7.43 -15.06
C ASN A 76 8.08 7.05 -16.12
N GLN A 77 7.27 6.01 -15.87
CA GLN A 77 6.20 5.58 -16.76
C GLN A 77 4.95 5.15 -15.99
N TRP A 78 3.80 5.33 -16.62
CA TRP A 78 2.52 4.83 -16.09
C TRP A 78 2.35 3.35 -16.45
N THR A 79 2.24 2.50 -15.43
CA THR A 79 2.08 1.04 -15.55
C THR A 79 0.69 0.63 -15.08
N ASP A 80 0.03 -0.25 -15.84
CA ASP A 80 -1.26 -0.81 -15.46
C ASP A 80 -1.16 -1.77 -14.27
N VAL A 81 -2.16 -1.72 -13.40
CA VAL A 81 -2.38 -2.71 -12.34
C VAL A 81 -3.59 -3.55 -12.74
N PRO A 82 -3.38 -4.71 -13.41
CA PRO A 82 -4.50 -5.51 -13.87
C PRO A 82 -5.29 -6.06 -12.68
N PRO A 83 -6.64 -6.11 -12.77
CA PRO A 83 -7.44 -6.86 -11.81
C PRO A 83 -7.05 -8.32 -11.81
N ILE A 84 -6.90 -8.87 -10.61
CA ILE A 84 -6.68 -10.31 -10.42
C ILE A 84 -7.86 -10.82 -9.59
N PRO A 85 -8.61 -11.81 -10.10
CA PRO A 85 -9.71 -12.41 -9.34
C PRO A 85 -9.25 -12.86 -7.95
N GLY A 86 -10.00 -12.49 -6.92
CA GLY A 86 -9.66 -12.81 -5.52
C GLY A 86 -8.54 -11.97 -4.91
N ALA A 87 -8.00 -10.98 -5.64
CA ALA A 87 -6.92 -10.13 -5.14
C ALA A 87 -7.40 -8.78 -4.59
N LEU A 88 -6.74 -8.33 -3.51
CA LEU A 88 -6.74 -6.96 -3.02
C LEU A 88 -5.44 -6.27 -3.43
N VAL A 89 -5.52 -5.01 -3.80
CA VAL A 89 -4.35 -4.16 -4.02
C VAL A 89 -4.04 -3.42 -2.73
N VAL A 90 -2.79 -3.46 -2.28
CA VAL A 90 -2.30 -2.71 -1.12
C VAL A 90 -1.28 -1.70 -1.61
N ASN A 91 -1.54 -0.42 -1.34
CA ASN A 91 -0.57 0.65 -1.55
C ASN A 91 -0.04 1.15 -0.19
N ALA A 92 1.21 1.61 -0.19
CA ALA A 92 1.71 2.47 0.88
C ALA A 92 1.25 3.91 0.59
N GLY A 93 0.87 4.64 1.63
CA GLY A 93 0.55 6.06 1.55
C GLY A 93 1.64 6.95 2.16
N ASP A 94 1.39 8.25 2.09
CA ASP A 94 2.34 9.29 2.47
C ASP A 94 2.76 9.19 3.95
N PHE A 95 1.85 8.86 4.86
CA PHE A 95 2.19 8.76 6.28
C PHE A 95 3.14 7.59 6.58
N LEU A 96 2.95 6.46 5.90
CA LEU A 96 3.88 5.34 6.03
C LEU A 96 5.24 5.71 5.43
N GLN A 97 5.27 6.41 4.29
CA GLN A 97 6.53 6.85 3.70
C GLN A 97 7.29 7.82 4.62
N VAL A 98 6.64 8.79 5.26
CA VAL A 98 7.29 9.71 6.22
C VAL A 98 8.01 8.94 7.32
N SER A 99 7.35 7.90 7.85
CA SER A 99 7.91 7.06 8.90
C SER A 99 9.08 6.20 8.42
N LEU A 100 9.09 5.76 7.15
CA LEU A 100 10.05 4.76 6.64
C LEU A 100 11.15 5.30 5.72
N HIS A 101 11.15 6.60 5.38
CA HIS A 101 11.92 7.09 4.23
C HIS A 101 13.45 6.97 4.37
N SER A 102 13.98 6.80 5.58
CA SER A 102 15.43 6.65 5.76
C SER A 102 15.98 5.53 4.85
N LEU A 103 15.38 4.34 4.83
CA LEU A 103 15.88 3.13 4.14
C LEU A 103 16.12 3.20 2.60
N MET A 104 15.91 4.36 1.98
CA MET A 104 15.73 4.62 0.57
C MET A 104 16.96 5.15 -0.17
N ILE A 105 17.94 5.78 0.50
CA ILE A 105 19.02 6.54 -0.19
C ILE A 105 20.30 5.73 -0.43
N SER A 106 20.73 4.87 0.49
CA SER A 106 22.01 4.18 0.26
C SER A 106 21.81 3.01 -0.71
N GLY A 107 22.46 3.07 -1.88
CA GLY A 107 22.64 1.91 -2.78
C GLY A 107 23.30 0.68 -2.11
N LYS A 108 23.63 0.77 -0.81
CA LYS A 108 24.11 -0.30 0.05
C LYS A 108 23.00 -1.01 0.84
N SER A 109 21.77 -0.49 0.90
CA SER A 109 20.59 -1.30 1.24
C SER A 109 20.03 -2.01 0.00
N ARG A 110 20.90 -2.79 -0.68
CA ARG A 110 20.50 -4.07 -1.28
C ARG A 110 20.30 -5.12 -0.18
N ARG A 111 19.85 -4.74 1.01
CA ARG A 111 19.27 -5.67 1.99
C ARG A 111 17.89 -6.02 1.43
N ASN A 112 17.96 -6.91 0.44
CA ASN A 112 16.92 -7.34 -0.47
C ASN A 112 15.58 -7.52 0.26
N ILE A 113 14.62 -6.61 0.09
CA ILE A 113 13.22 -6.89 0.48
C ILE A 113 12.75 -8.20 -0.18
N LYS A 114 13.27 -8.55 -1.37
CA LYS A 114 13.08 -9.87 -1.99
C LYS A 114 13.62 -11.05 -1.15
N GLY A 115 14.65 -10.84 -0.33
CA GLY A 115 15.18 -11.80 0.64
C GLY A 115 14.39 -11.80 1.96
N TYR A 116 13.93 -10.63 2.41
CA TYR A 116 13.09 -10.51 3.62
C TYR A 116 11.70 -11.10 3.41
N LEU A 117 10.99 -10.77 2.32
CA LEU A 117 9.71 -11.38 1.96
C LEU A 117 9.81 -12.88 1.67
N LYS A 118 10.99 -13.39 1.28
CA LYS A 118 11.25 -14.85 1.19
C LYS A 118 11.25 -15.54 2.57
N ASN A 119 11.58 -14.80 3.62
CA ASN A 119 11.71 -15.28 5.01
C ASN A 119 10.55 -14.88 5.92
N ILE A 120 9.77 -13.85 5.57
CA ILE A 120 8.57 -13.45 6.30
C ILE A 120 7.59 -14.60 6.28
N SER A 121 7.42 -15.11 7.48
CA SER A 121 6.66 -16.29 7.78
C SER A 121 5.31 -15.82 8.25
N VAL A 122 4.45 -15.40 7.32
CA VAL A 122 3.17 -14.79 7.68
C VAL A 122 2.32 -15.76 8.52
N TYR A 123 2.30 -15.52 9.83
CA TYR A 123 1.42 -16.17 10.78
C TYR A 123 0.26 -15.22 11.05
N CYS A 124 -0.81 -15.35 10.28
CA CYS A 124 -2.12 -14.88 10.71
C CYS A 124 -2.86 -16.13 11.23
N GLY A 125 -3.48 -16.05 12.41
CA GLY A 125 -3.99 -17.21 13.15
C GLY A 125 -4.71 -18.27 12.29
N GLY A 126 -4.27 -19.52 12.40
CA GLY A 126 -4.90 -20.71 11.78
C GLY A 126 -4.44 -21.10 10.37
N PHE A 127 -3.54 -20.35 9.72
CA PHE A 127 -3.12 -20.60 8.34
C PHE A 127 -1.76 -21.30 8.24
N ARG A 128 -1.71 -22.55 7.71
CA ARG A 128 -0.45 -23.22 7.33
C ARG A 128 -0.07 -22.86 5.89
N LYS A 129 1.18 -22.43 5.70
CA LYS A 129 1.77 -21.96 4.43
C LYS A 129 1.83 -23.03 3.34
N LYS A 130 1.50 -22.63 2.11
CA LYS A 130 2.23 -23.06 0.91
C LYS A 130 2.80 -21.82 0.23
N LYS A 131 4.14 -21.72 0.16
CA LYS A 131 4.85 -20.60 -0.44
C LYS A 131 4.80 -20.69 -1.97
N SER A 132 4.13 -19.76 -2.63
CA SER A 132 4.37 -19.44 -4.04
C SER A 132 4.39 -17.92 -4.21
N ALA A 133 5.57 -17.33 -4.14
CA ALA A 133 5.78 -15.95 -4.55
C ALA A 133 6.00 -15.96 -6.07
N TYR A 134 5.03 -15.47 -6.84
CA TYR A 134 5.20 -15.26 -8.28
C TYR A 134 5.78 -13.87 -8.49
N THR A 135 7.05 -13.79 -8.86
CA THR A 135 7.68 -12.55 -9.29
C THR A 135 7.36 -12.31 -10.77
N THR A 136 6.44 -11.41 -11.06
CA THR A 136 6.72 -10.45 -12.14
C THR A 136 7.51 -9.33 -11.49
N GLU A 137 8.59 -8.85 -12.11
CA GLU A 137 9.62 -8.00 -11.47
C GLU A 137 9.15 -6.65 -10.89
N LYS A 138 7.84 -6.40 -10.80
CA LYS A 138 7.25 -5.06 -10.78
C LYS A 138 6.11 -4.89 -9.75
N ILE A 139 5.58 -5.99 -9.19
CA ILE A 139 4.47 -6.00 -8.23
C ILE A 139 4.69 -7.19 -7.28
N PHE A 140 4.67 -6.97 -5.96
CA PHE A 140 4.81 -8.06 -5.00
C PHE A 140 3.46 -8.70 -4.71
N TYR A 141 3.29 -9.95 -5.11
CA TYR A 141 2.11 -10.75 -4.80
C TYR A 141 2.35 -11.56 -3.52
N LEU A 142 1.69 -11.19 -2.43
CA LEU A 142 1.59 -11.99 -1.21
C LEU A 142 0.35 -12.87 -1.30
N HIS A 143 0.54 -14.19 -1.32
CA HIS A 143 -0.58 -15.15 -1.32
C HIS A 143 -0.94 -15.56 0.11
N PHE A 144 -2.21 -15.39 0.49
CA PHE A 144 -2.76 -15.90 1.74
C PHE A 144 -3.71 -17.07 1.43
N THR A 145 -3.31 -18.29 1.78
CA THR A 145 -4.16 -19.50 1.67
C THR A 145 -5.04 -19.65 2.90
N LYS A 146 -6.36 -19.63 2.72
CA LYS A 146 -7.29 -20.05 3.78
C LYS A 146 -7.29 -21.58 3.86
N LYS A 147 -6.89 -22.14 5.01
CA LYS A 147 -7.15 -23.56 5.28
C LYS A 147 -8.61 -23.70 5.69
N VAL A 148 -9.39 -24.45 4.92
CA VAL A 148 -10.70 -24.96 5.35
C VAL A 148 -10.42 -26.24 6.14
N GLU A 149 -10.78 -26.29 7.42
CA GLU A 149 -10.60 -27.51 8.21
C GLU A 149 -11.39 -28.68 7.59
N GLY A 150 -10.74 -29.83 7.41
CA GLY A 150 -11.37 -31.07 6.90
C GLY A 150 -11.06 -31.46 5.45
N TYR A 151 -10.35 -30.64 4.66
CA TYR A 151 -9.99 -30.96 3.26
C TYR A 151 -8.52 -31.40 3.11
N PRO A 152 -8.21 -32.50 2.40
CA PRO A 152 -6.84 -32.99 2.21
C PRO A 152 -5.98 -32.04 1.36
N GLU A 153 -4.66 -32.06 1.61
CA GLU A 153 -3.68 -31.20 0.93
C GLU A 153 -3.54 -31.57 -0.56
N HIS A 154 -4.19 -30.81 -1.44
CA HIS A 154 -3.96 -30.87 -2.88
C HIS A 154 -2.96 -29.78 -3.35
N PRO A 155 -2.29 -29.94 -4.50
CA PRO A 155 -1.50 -28.87 -5.10
C PRO A 155 -2.36 -27.62 -5.31
N VAL A 156 -1.87 -26.47 -4.82
CA VAL A 156 -2.60 -25.20 -4.81
C VAL A 156 -2.69 -24.67 -6.24
N ASN A 157 -3.90 -24.47 -6.75
CA ASN A 157 -4.16 -23.82 -8.02
C ASN A 157 -4.19 -22.29 -7.82
N PRO A 158 -3.32 -21.49 -8.46
CA PRO A 158 -3.35 -20.02 -8.37
C PRO A 158 -4.65 -19.36 -8.84
N LEU A 159 -5.53 -20.11 -9.51
CA LEU A 159 -6.85 -19.66 -9.98
C LEU A 159 -8.00 -20.07 -9.04
N ASP A 160 -7.69 -20.61 -7.85
CA ASP A 160 -8.71 -20.95 -6.86
C ASP A 160 -9.35 -19.67 -6.26
N PRO A 161 -10.67 -19.44 -6.44
CA PRO A 161 -11.36 -18.25 -5.95
C PRO A 161 -11.45 -18.16 -4.42
N SER A 162 -11.04 -19.18 -3.67
CA SER A 162 -10.92 -19.15 -2.20
C SER A 162 -9.61 -18.51 -1.69
N LEU A 163 -8.71 -18.14 -2.61
CA LEU A 163 -7.38 -17.60 -2.32
C LEU A 163 -7.40 -16.07 -2.29
N LEU A 164 -7.09 -15.47 -1.12
CA LEU A 164 -6.91 -14.02 -1.02
C LEU A 164 -5.50 -13.65 -1.50
N MET A 165 -5.42 -12.99 -2.64
CA MET A 165 -4.17 -12.44 -3.16
C MET A 165 -3.99 -10.99 -2.67
N ILE A 166 -2.80 -10.63 -2.21
CA ILE A 166 -2.46 -9.25 -1.86
C ILE A 166 -1.39 -8.75 -2.80
N VAL A 167 -1.71 -7.72 -3.56
CA VAL A 167 -0.81 -7.01 -4.46
C VAL A 167 -0.21 -5.85 -3.68
N LEU A 168 0.97 -6.03 -3.11
CA LEU A 168 1.68 -4.97 -2.41
C LEU A 168 2.48 -4.13 -3.42
N ILE A 169 2.02 -2.91 -3.66
CA ILE A 169 2.68 -1.93 -4.52
C ILE A 169 3.63 -1.12 -3.65
N THR A 170 4.81 -1.70 -3.41
CA THR A 170 5.84 -1.06 -2.58
C THR A 170 7.07 -0.68 -3.33
N ASN A 171 7.20 -0.88 -4.64
CA ASN A 171 8.38 -0.41 -5.37
C ASN A 171 9.75 -0.83 -4.75
N ASP A 172 9.85 -2.07 -4.24
CA ASP A 172 11.01 -2.60 -3.48
C ASP A 172 11.36 -1.85 -2.17
N LYS A 173 10.53 -0.88 -1.77
CA LYS A 173 10.86 0.20 -0.85
C LYS A 173 9.56 0.95 -0.49
N PHE A 174 8.91 0.73 0.66
CA PHE A 174 7.57 1.25 1.02
C PHE A 174 7.29 2.73 0.62
N VAL A 175 6.99 2.96 -0.66
CA VAL A 175 6.90 4.28 -1.28
C VAL A 175 5.45 4.52 -1.60
N SER A 176 5.00 5.69 -1.15
CA SER A 176 3.77 6.31 -1.58
C SER A 176 3.83 6.57 -3.07
N SER A 177 3.21 5.65 -3.81
CA SER A 177 3.30 5.61 -5.26
C SER A 177 2.19 6.45 -5.86
N GLN A 178 2.55 7.34 -6.78
CA GLN A 178 1.54 8.06 -7.55
C GLN A 178 0.69 7.08 -8.32
N HIS A 179 -0.61 7.26 -8.28
CA HIS A 179 -1.56 6.42 -8.98
C HIS A 179 -2.73 7.24 -9.53
N LYS A 180 -3.39 6.70 -10.55
CA LYS A 180 -4.54 7.30 -11.21
C LYS A 180 -5.50 6.22 -11.70
N VAL A 181 -6.73 6.61 -11.97
CA VAL A 181 -7.72 5.71 -12.60
C VAL A 181 -8.09 6.31 -13.96
N VAL A 182 -7.83 5.58 -15.03
CA VAL A 182 -8.24 6.02 -16.38
C VAL A 182 -9.73 5.79 -16.60
N ALA A 183 -10.36 6.67 -17.39
CA ALA A 183 -11.70 6.43 -17.88
C ALA A 183 -11.68 5.25 -18.87
N ASN A 184 -12.78 4.52 -18.97
CA ASN A 184 -12.89 3.39 -19.88
C ASN A 184 -14.25 3.41 -20.60
N LYS A 185 -14.32 2.81 -21.79
CA LYS A 185 -15.55 2.69 -22.61
C LYS A 185 -16.26 1.34 -22.49
N VAL A 186 -15.66 0.38 -21.80
CA VAL A 186 -16.11 -1.02 -21.75
C VAL A 186 -17.32 -1.17 -20.84
N GLY A 187 -17.32 -0.45 -19.70
CA GLY A 187 -18.40 -0.50 -18.73
C GLY A 187 -18.08 0.31 -17.48
N PRO A 188 -19.06 0.47 -16.57
CA PRO A 188 -18.80 1.12 -15.31
C PRO A 188 -17.78 0.32 -14.50
N ARG A 189 -16.78 1.01 -13.96
CA ARG A 189 -15.81 0.44 -13.01
C ARG A 189 -16.26 0.74 -11.58
N VAL A 190 -16.20 -0.24 -10.71
CA VAL A 190 -16.41 -0.10 -9.27
C VAL A 190 -15.18 -0.53 -8.50
N SER A 191 -14.87 0.20 -7.42
CA SER A 191 -13.86 -0.23 -6.46
C SER A 191 -14.19 0.25 -5.05
N VAL A 192 -13.76 -0.48 -4.04
CA VAL A 192 -13.87 -0.11 -2.62
C VAL A 192 -12.46 0.04 -2.05
N ALA A 193 -12.13 1.25 -1.60
CA ALA A 193 -10.84 1.57 -1.00
C ALA A 193 -10.99 1.72 0.52
N SER A 194 -10.19 0.97 1.26
CA SER A 194 -10.09 1.02 2.72
C SER A 194 -8.76 1.68 3.10
N PHE A 195 -8.83 2.92 3.57
CA PHE A 195 -7.68 3.73 3.94
C PHE A 195 -7.44 3.60 5.44
N PHE A 196 -6.29 3.03 5.82
CA PHE A 196 -5.79 3.11 7.19
C PHE A 196 -5.15 4.48 7.36
N THR A 197 -5.95 5.43 7.82
CA THR A 197 -5.58 6.84 7.92
C THR A 197 -6.09 7.41 9.22
N MET A 198 -5.31 8.30 9.81
CA MET A 198 -5.76 9.05 10.97
C MET A 198 -6.49 10.34 10.61
N GLY A 199 -6.65 10.68 9.32
CA GLY A 199 -7.33 11.91 8.88
C GLY A 199 -8.80 12.07 9.32
N VAL A 200 -9.34 11.07 10.04
CA VAL A 200 -10.67 11.04 10.66
C VAL A 200 -10.63 11.17 12.19
N ILE A 201 -9.44 11.29 12.79
CA ILE A 201 -9.20 11.35 14.23
C ILE A 201 -8.50 12.67 14.57
N GLU A 202 -9.00 13.38 15.58
CA GLU A 202 -8.28 14.52 16.13
C GLU A 202 -7.13 14.02 17.04
N THR A 203 -5.90 14.35 16.66
CA THR A 203 -4.71 13.99 17.44
C THR A 203 -3.65 15.09 17.31
N SER A 204 -2.95 15.35 18.41
CA SER A 204 -1.76 16.20 18.45
C SER A 204 -0.47 15.41 18.20
N LYS A 205 -0.57 14.12 17.87
CA LYS A 205 0.59 13.25 17.62
C LYS A 205 1.38 13.77 16.42
N VAL A 206 2.71 13.80 16.60
CA VAL A 206 3.67 14.18 15.58
C VAL A 206 4.17 12.91 14.90
N TYR A 207 4.10 12.88 13.57
CA TYR A 207 4.64 11.83 12.73
C TYR A 207 5.93 12.31 12.09
N GLY A 208 6.94 11.44 12.12
CA GLY A 208 8.24 11.67 11.52
C GLY A 208 8.92 10.34 11.25
N PRO A 209 10.18 10.37 10.77
CA PRO A 209 10.98 9.17 10.56
C PRO A 209 11.11 8.34 11.84
N ILE A 210 11.04 7.00 11.72
CA ILE A 210 11.25 6.08 12.84
C ILE A 210 12.72 6.16 13.27
N ASN A 211 12.96 6.54 14.52
CA ASN A 211 14.31 6.81 15.03
C ASN A 211 15.23 5.58 14.95
N GLU A 212 14.68 4.39 15.19
CA GLU A 212 15.38 3.10 15.12
C GLU A 212 15.87 2.76 13.71
N LEU A 213 15.34 3.43 12.69
CA LEU A 213 15.74 3.27 11.29
C LEU A 213 16.69 4.37 10.80
N LEU A 214 17.06 5.34 11.65
CA LEU A 214 17.98 6.42 11.31
C LEU A 214 19.44 6.05 11.61
N SER A 215 20.37 6.55 10.82
CA SER A 215 21.82 6.45 11.06
C SER A 215 22.59 7.58 10.37
N GLU A 216 23.91 7.68 10.56
CA GLU A 216 24.74 8.66 9.82
C GLU A 216 24.67 8.46 8.30
N ASP A 217 24.68 7.20 7.85
CA ASP A 217 24.52 6.82 6.45
C ASP A 217 23.07 6.97 5.96
N ASP A 218 22.15 7.21 6.88
CA ASP A 218 20.72 7.22 6.64
C ASP A 218 19.95 8.25 7.49
N PRO A 219 20.12 9.55 7.20
CA PRO A 219 19.54 10.61 8.00
C PRO A 219 18.04 10.82 7.74
N ALA A 220 17.38 11.51 8.67
CA ALA A 220 16.02 11.97 8.49
C ALA A 220 15.90 12.87 7.25
N MET A 221 14.94 12.55 6.38
CA MET A 221 14.63 13.34 5.18
C MET A 221 13.38 14.20 5.31
N TYR A 222 12.53 13.87 6.27
CA TYR A 222 11.30 14.61 6.54
C TYR A 222 11.35 15.12 7.97
N ARG A 223 10.89 16.35 8.17
CA ARG A 223 10.67 16.88 9.52
C ARG A 223 9.45 16.21 10.14
N GLY A 224 9.39 16.21 11.48
CA GLY A 224 8.16 15.87 12.17
C GLY A 224 7.02 16.81 11.79
N THR A 225 5.83 16.26 11.55
CA THR A 225 4.62 17.02 11.25
C THR A 225 3.42 16.42 11.99
N THR A 226 2.46 17.27 12.36
CA THR A 226 1.19 16.79 12.89
C THR A 226 0.27 16.32 11.76
N LEU A 227 -0.65 15.42 12.08
CA LEU A 227 -1.70 15.02 11.14
C LEU A 227 -2.48 16.24 10.63
N LYS A 228 -2.84 17.17 11.52
CA LYS A 228 -3.59 18.37 11.17
C LYS A 228 -2.84 19.22 10.14
N GLU A 229 -1.55 19.48 10.39
CA GLU A 229 -0.70 20.25 9.48
C GLU A 229 -0.62 19.59 8.09
N TYR A 230 -0.39 18.26 8.06
CA TYR A 230 -0.34 17.53 6.80
C TYR A 230 -1.68 17.56 6.06
N VAL A 231 -2.80 17.29 6.75
CA VAL A 231 -4.13 17.22 6.13
C VAL A 231 -4.59 18.59 5.63
N ASP A 232 -4.34 19.65 6.39
CA ASP A 232 -4.65 21.03 5.98
C ASP A 232 -3.88 21.39 4.71
N TYR A 233 -2.57 21.09 4.67
CA TYR A 233 -1.77 21.31 3.47
C TYR A 233 -2.23 20.45 2.29
N TYR A 234 -2.45 19.15 2.49
CA TYR A 234 -2.91 18.22 1.46
C TYR A 234 -4.22 18.68 0.81
N ARG A 235 -5.18 19.12 1.63
CA ARG A 235 -6.48 19.64 1.16
C ARG A 235 -6.32 20.97 0.41
N ALA A 236 -5.49 21.89 0.92
CA ALA A 236 -5.24 23.17 0.28
C ALA A 236 -4.49 23.03 -1.06
N LYS A 237 -3.53 22.10 -1.13
CA LYS A 237 -2.77 21.78 -2.34
C LYS A 237 -3.64 21.11 -3.41
N GLY A 238 -4.55 20.24 -3.00
CA GLY A 238 -5.36 19.43 -3.91
C GLY A 238 -4.55 18.36 -4.65
N LEU A 239 -5.19 17.73 -5.64
CA LEU A 239 -4.62 16.64 -6.42
C LEU A 239 -4.00 17.18 -7.71
N ASP A 240 -2.77 17.67 -7.63
CA ASP A 240 -2.01 18.30 -8.74
C ASP A 240 -0.98 17.36 -9.41
N GLY A 241 -0.98 16.07 -9.05
CA GLY A 241 -0.01 15.11 -9.57
C GLY A 241 1.38 15.20 -8.92
N THR A 242 1.56 15.89 -7.79
CA THR A 242 2.79 15.84 -6.96
C THR A 242 2.48 15.31 -5.56
N SER A 243 3.46 14.73 -4.85
CA SER A 243 3.24 14.27 -3.46
C SER A 243 3.25 15.45 -2.50
N ALA A 244 2.30 15.46 -1.54
CA ALA A 244 2.28 16.47 -0.47
C ALA A 244 3.50 16.38 0.45
N LEU A 245 4.18 15.23 0.50
CA LEU A 245 5.39 15.02 1.28
C LEU A 245 6.56 15.94 0.92
N LEU A 246 6.60 16.43 -0.32
CA LEU A 246 7.65 17.34 -0.75
C LEU A 246 7.70 18.61 0.10
N HIS A 247 6.57 19.04 0.66
CA HIS A 247 6.48 20.19 1.56
C HIS A 247 7.12 19.98 2.93
N PHE A 248 7.27 18.71 3.34
CA PHE A 248 7.76 18.32 4.66
C PHE A 248 9.22 17.83 4.63
N LYS A 249 9.87 17.92 3.46
CA LYS A 249 11.26 17.51 3.27
C LYS A 249 12.22 18.49 3.96
N ILE A 250 13.31 17.96 4.55
CA ILE A 250 14.44 18.73 5.13
C ILE A 250 15.40 19.14 4.02
#